data_AF-A0A937XUR7-F1
#
_entry.id   AF-A0A937XUR7-F1
#
_cell.length_a   1.000
_cell.length_b   1.000
_cell.length_c   1.000
_cell.angle_alpha   90.00
_cell.angle_beta   90.00
_cell.angle_gamma   90.00
#
_symmetry.space_group_name_H-M   'P 1'
#
loop_
_entity.id
_entity.type
_entity.pdbx_description
1 polymer ?
#
loop_
_entity_poly.entity_id
_entity_poly.type
_entity_poly.pdbx_seq_one_letter_code
_entity_poly.pdbx_strand_id
1 'polypeptide(L)'
;MRLIAELERQLAGEESLFRAQLLREDLARLRRLLELKRDAADEAMFVEQGSHVGWTPGEARTAELQQPLAAFLRAAFAGDEDRMAPAWQELHRLRLERLLGCLSTPVPRPQD
;
A
#
# COMPACT_ATOMS: atom_id res chain seq x y z
N MET A 1 5.93 -4.18 13.95
CA MET A 1 5.69 -3.25 12.83
C MET A 1 5.23 -1.91 13.37
N ARG A 2 6.16 -0.97 13.52
CA ARG A 2 5.90 0.38 14.05
C ARG A 2 4.91 1.16 13.17
N LEU A 3 4.96 0.91 11.86
CA LEU A 3 4.08 1.50 10.86
C LEU A 3 2.58 1.30 11.16
N ILE A 4 2.15 0.11 11.63
CA ILE A 4 0.74 -0.11 11.97
C ILE A 4 0.29 0.84 13.09
N ALA A 5 1.10 0.94 14.16
CA ALA A 5 0.77 1.81 15.29
C ALA A 5 0.74 3.29 14.88
N GLU A 6 1.57 3.70 13.92
CA GLU A 6 1.53 5.05 13.34
C GLU A 6 0.24 5.31 12.56
N LEU A 7 -0.17 4.39 11.69
CA LEU A 7 -1.41 4.52 10.91
C LEU A 7 -2.67 4.44 11.80
N GLU A 8 -2.66 3.65 12.87
CA GLU A 8 -3.74 3.62 13.86
C GLU A 8 -3.88 4.96 14.59
N ARG A 9 -2.77 5.61 14.95
CA ARG A 9 -2.79 6.96 15.53
C ARG A 9 -3.32 7.99 14.53
N GLN A 10 -2.94 7.88 13.26
CA GLN A 10 -3.46 8.77 12.21
C GLN A 10 -4.98 8.58 12.03
N LEU A 11 -5.45 7.33 11.99
CA LEU A 11 -6.87 7.03 11.86
C LEU A 11 -7.70 7.59 13.02
N ALA A 12 -7.18 7.55 14.25
CA ALA A 12 -7.88 8.06 15.42
C ALA A 12 -8.13 9.58 15.38
N GLY A 13 -7.32 10.33 14.63
CA GLY A 13 -7.45 11.78 14.46
C GLY A 13 -7.97 12.22 13.08
N GLU A 14 -8.35 11.29 12.20
CA GLU A 14 -8.79 11.62 10.84
C GLU A 14 -10.29 11.96 10.80
N GLU A 15 -10.60 13.17 10.35
CA GLU A 15 -11.97 13.68 10.26
C GLU A 15 -12.62 13.37 8.90
N SER A 16 -11.83 13.17 7.85
CA SER A 16 -12.34 12.83 6.53
C SER A 16 -12.74 11.35 6.47
N LEU A 17 -14.04 11.09 6.27
CA LEU A 17 -14.56 9.73 6.10
C LEU A 17 -13.86 8.95 4.98
N PHE A 18 -13.51 9.63 3.89
CA PHE A 18 -12.80 9.02 2.77
C PHE A 18 -11.38 8.60 3.16
N ARG A 19 -10.60 9.50 3.77
CA ARG A 19 -9.23 9.19 4.21
C ARG A 19 -9.22 8.15 5.31
N ALA A 20 -10.16 8.21 6.25
CA ALA A 20 -10.34 7.21 7.29
C ALA A 20 -10.63 5.83 6.69
N GLN A 21 -11.45 5.75 5.63
CA GLN A 21 -11.70 4.49 4.94
C GLN A 21 -10.43 3.95 4.26
N LEU A 22 -9.67 4.78 3.55
CA LEU A 22 -8.40 4.38 2.94
C LEU A 22 -7.40 3.86 4.00
N LEU A 23 -7.28 4.55 5.14
CA LEU A 23 -6.43 4.14 6.25
C LEU A 23 -6.86 2.79 6.84
N ARG A 24 -8.17 2.54 6.98
CA ARG A 24 -8.68 1.24 7.45
C ARG A 24 -8.33 0.11 6.51
N GLU A 25 -8.47 0.33 5.19
CA GLU A 25 -8.07 -0.66 4.21
C GLU A 25 -6.57 -0.92 4.24
N ASP A 26 -5.74 0.12 4.42
CA ASP A 26 -4.29 -0.04 4.57
C ASP A 26 -3.94 -0.84 5.81
N LEU A 27 -4.55 -0.53 6.95
CA LEU A 27 -4.37 -1.31 8.17
C LEU A 27 -4.78 -2.78 7.99
N ALA A 28 -5.86 -3.05 7.25
CA ALA A 28 -6.27 -4.41 6.94
C ALA A 28 -5.22 -5.15 6.09
N ARG A 29 -4.68 -4.51 5.03
CA ARG A 29 -3.60 -5.05 4.20
C ARG A 29 -2.35 -5.33 5.02
N LEU A 30 -1.92 -4.39 5.86
CA LEU A 30 -0.75 -4.53 6.72
C LEU A 30 -0.90 -5.67 7.73
N ARG A 31 -2.09 -5.82 8.32
CA ARG A 31 -2.39 -6.96 9.22
C ARG A 31 -2.37 -8.28 8.46
N ARG A 32 -2.92 -8.31 7.24
CA ARG A 32 -2.84 -9.50 6.38
C ARG A 32 -1.39 -9.87 6.04
N LEU A 33 -0.52 -8.90 5.81
CA LEU A 33 0.91 -9.15 5.62
C LEU A 33 1.55 -9.78 6.86
N LEU A 34 1.18 -9.36 8.08
CA LEU A 34 1.69 -10.00 9.30
C LEU A 34 1.26 -11.47 9.41
N GLU A 35 0.05 -11.80 8.99
CA GLU A 35 -0.41 -13.19 8.91
C GLU A 35 0.40 -13.98 7.88
N LEU A 36 0.50 -13.48 6.64
CA LEU A 36 1.26 -14.12 5.57
C LEU A 36 2.73 -14.34 5.94
N LYS A 37 3.35 -13.39 6.65
CA LYS A 37 4.74 -13.52 7.10
C LYS A 37 4.95 -14.72 8.02
N ARG A 38 3.93 -15.10 8.81
CA ARG A 38 4.03 -16.27 9.72
C ARG A 38 3.99 -17.60 8.96
N ASP A 39 3.30 -17.61 7.83
CA ASP A 39 3.08 -18.82 7.03
C ASP A 39 4.07 -18.94 5.85
N ALA A 40 4.76 -17.86 5.50
CA ALA A 40 5.74 -17.83 4.42
C ALA A 40 7.02 -18.57 4.80
N ALA A 41 7.47 -19.48 3.94
CA ALA A 41 8.70 -20.24 4.13
C ALA A 41 9.95 -19.38 3.92
N ASP A 42 9.88 -18.40 3.03
CA ASP A 42 11.00 -17.51 2.67
C ASP A 42 10.50 -16.14 2.18
N GLU A 43 11.47 -15.25 1.87
CA GLU A 43 11.18 -13.91 1.36
C GLU A 43 10.43 -13.94 0.03
N ALA A 44 10.77 -14.88 -0.86
CA ALA A 44 10.19 -14.92 -2.20
C ALA A 44 8.70 -15.24 -2.13
N MET A 45 8.33 -16.26 -1.36
CA MET A 45 6.94 -16.64 -1.08
C MET A 45 6.18 -15.49 -0.41
N PHE A 46 6.80 -14.80 0.56
CA PHE A 46 6.18 -13.65 1.21
C PHE A 46 5.93 -12.50 0.24
N VAL A 47 6.90 -12.17 -0.61
CA VAL A 47 6.79 -11.08 -1.60
C VAL A 47 5.71 -11.40 -2.64
N GLU A 48 5.65 -12.65 -3.11
CA GLU A 48 4.62 -13.11 -4.04
C GLU A 48 3.23 -12.98 -3.40
N GLN A 49 3.00 -13.62 -2.25
CA GLN A 49 1.71 -13.58 -1.56
C GLN A 49 1.32 -12.15 -1.14
N GLY A 50 2.28 -11.39 -0.64
CA GLY A 50 2.12 -10.00 -0.24
C GLY A 50 1.79 -9.07 -1.41
N SER A 51 2.11 -9.46 -2.65
CA SER A 51 1.76 -8.68 -3.84
C SER A 51 0.29 -8.81 -4.24
N HIS A 52 -0.43 -9.77 -3.66
CA HIS A 52 -1.83 -10.11 -3.99
C HIS A 52 -2.81 -9.82 -2.83
N VAL A 53 -2.51 -8.84 -1.96
CA VAL A 53 -3.36 -8.48 -0.82
C VAL A 53 -4.37 -7.35 -1.12
N GLY A 54 -4.59 -7.01 -2.39
CA GLY A 54 -5.58 -6.03 -2.83
C GLY A 54 -5.04 -4.59 -2.82
N TRP A 55 -3.85 -4.35 -3.39
CA TRP A 55 -3.23 -3.01 -3.39
C TRP A 55 -3.97 -1.98 -4.24
N THR A 56 -4.66 -2.43 -5.28
CA THR A 56 -5.51 -1.59 -6.13
C THR A 56 -6.88 -2.27 -6.33
N PRO A 57 -7.96 -1.54 -6.67
CA PRO A 57 -9.27 -2.13 -6.95
C PRO A 57 -9.17 -3.21 -8.02
N GLY A 58 -9.57 -4.43 -7.66
CA GLY A 58 -9.47 -5.60 -8.54
C GLY A 58 -8.05 -5.94 -9.00
N GLU A 59 -7.02 -5.46 -8.30
CA GLU A 59 -5.60 -5.61 -8.65
C GLU A 59 -5.20 -5.04 -10.02
N ALA A 60 -6.07 -4.25 -10.65
CA ALA A 60 -5.95 -3.85 -12.05
C ALA A 60 -4.67 -3.07 -12.38
N ARG A 61 -4.10 -2.35 -11.41
CA ARG A 61 -2.91 -1.50 -11.59
C ARG A 61 -1.74 -1.88 -10.69
N THR A 62 -1.81 -3.02 -10.01
CA THR A 62 -0.78 -3.45 -9.06
C THR A 62 0.57 -3.72 -9.74
N ALA A 63 0.55 -4.10 -11.03
CA ALA A 63 1.75 -4.19 -11.87
C ALA A 63 2.55 -2.87 -11.94
N GLU A 64 1.89 -1.72 -11.86
CA GLU A 64 2.54 -0.39 -11.89
C GLU A 64 3.18 -0.02 -10.56
N LEU A 65 2.88 -0.75 -9.49
CA LEU A 65 3.42 -0.55 -8.14
C LEU A 65 4.54 -1.53 -7.82
N GLN A 66 4.90 -2.44 -8.72
CA GLN A 66 5.76 -3.60 -8.43
C GLN A 66 7.09 -3.23 -7.78
N GLN A 67 7.76 -2.18 -8.27
CA GLN A 67 9.05 -1.79 -7.73
C GLN A 67 8.96 -1.27 -6.27
N PRO A 68 8.16 -0.24 -5.94
CA PRO A 68 8.03 0.21 -4.56
C PRO A 68 7.33 -0.83 -3.66
N LEU A 69 6.42 -1.63 -4.21
CA LEU A 69 5.76 -2.71 -3.48
C LEU A 69 6.76 -3.79 -3.06
N ALA A 70 7.59 -4.28 -3.98
CA ALA A 70 8.62 -5.26 -3.66
C ALA A 70 9.63 -4.72 -2.64
N ALA A 71 10.02 -3.44 -2.75
CA ALA A 71 10.90 -2.81 -1.77
C ALA A 71 10.29 -2.80 -0.36
N PHE A 72 9.02 -2.42 -0.25
CA PHE A 72 8.28 -2.44 1.01
C PHE A 72 8.14 -3.86 1.57
N LEU A 73 7.74 -4.84 0.75
CA LEU A 73 7.56 -6.22 1.17
C LEU A 73 8.87 -6.85 1.66
N ARG A 74 10.00 -6.59 0.98
CA ARG A 74 11.31 -7.08 1.45
C ARG A 74 11.71 -6.48 2.80
N ALA A 75 11.49 -5.17 3.00
CA ALA A 75 11.73 -4.54 4.30
C ALA A 75 10.82 -5.13 5.39
N ALA A 76 9.54 -5.36 5.07
CA ALA A 76 8.58 -6.00 5.97
C ALA A 76 8.98 -7.44 6.35
N PHE A 77 9.47 -8.23 5.39
CA PHE A 77 9.97 -9.59 5.64
C PHE A 77 11.23 -9.58 6.51
N ALA A 78 12.20 -8.74 6.20
CA ALA A 78 13.43 -8.58 7.00
C ALA A 78 13.14 -8.05 8.41
N GLY A 79 12.01 -7.38 8.62
CA GLY A 79 11.71 -6.67 9.88
C GLY A 79 12.56 -5.39 10.04
N ASP A 80 13.06 -4.85 8.94
CA ASP A 80 13.85 -3.63 8.90
C ASP A 80 12.91 -2.41 8.95
N GLU A 81 12.58 -1.99 10.17
CA GLU A 81 11.65 -0.88 10.42
C GLU A 81 12.17 0.45 9.84
N ASP A 82 13.49 0.65 9.77
CA ASP A 82 14.10 1.89 9.26
C ASP A 82 13.96 2.03 7.74
N ARG A 83 13.97 0.90 7.01
CA ARG A 83 13.67 0.87 5.57
C ARG A 83 12.20 0.78 5.24
N MET A 84 11.39 0.25 6.16
CA MET A 84 9.98 -0.01 5.92
C MET A 84 9.16 1.28 5.80
N ALA A 85 9.38 2.25 6.69
CA ALA A 85 8.67 3.52 6.66
C ALA A 85 8.88 4.32 5.34
N PRO A 86 10.12 4.55 4.86
CA PRO A 86 10.32 5.24 3.59
C PRO A 86 9.80 4.43 2.38
N ALA A 87 9.93 3.10 2.39
CA ALA A 87 9.37 2.26 1.34
C ALA A 87 7.83 2.31 1.31
N TRP A 88 7.19 2.35 2.48
CA TRP A 88 5.75 2.54 2.59
C TRP A 88 5.30 3.89 2.03
N GLN A 89 5.99 4.97 2.38
CA GLN A 89 5.66 6.32 1.90
C GLN A 89 5.72 6.39 0.36
N GLU A 90 6.75 5.80 -0.24
CA GLU A 90 6.90 5.78 -1.69
C GLU A 90 5.81 4.93 -2.37
N LEU A 91 5.53 3.73 -1.84
CA LEU A 91 4.42 2.90 -2.32
C LEU A 91 3.08 3.63 -2.21
N HIS A 92 2.80 4.25 -1.06
CA HIS A 92 1.55 4.94 -0.79
C HIS A 92 1.37 6.15 -1.72
N ARG A 93 2.43 6.96 -1.91
CA ARG A 93 2.44 8.08 -2.86
C ARG A 93 2.07 7.62 -4.27
N LEU A 94 2.81 6.64 -4.80
CA LEU A 94 2.57 6.15 -6.16
C LEU A 94 1.17 5.53 -6.28
N ARG A 95 0.72 4.77 -5.28
CA ARG A 95 -0.63 4.21 -5.28
C ARG A 95 -1.70 5.29 -5.33
N LEU A 96 -1.58 6.35 -4.52
CA LEU A 96 -2.52 7.47 -4.57
C LEU A 96 -2.48 8.17 -5.93
N GLU A 97 -1.31 8.36 -6.54
CA GLU A 97 -1.21 8.89 -7.91
C GLU A 97 -1.94 8.02 -8.93
N ARG A 98 -1.88 6.69 -8.79
CA ARG A 98 -2.58 5.75 -9.68
C ARG A 98 -4.09 5.70 -9.42
N LEU A 99 -4.53 5.83 -8.17
CA LEU A 99 -5.95 5.84 -7.83
C LEU A 99 -6.62 7.18 -8.17
N LEU A 100 -5.97 8.29 -7.82
CA LEU A 100 -6.49 9.65 -8.01
C LEU A 100 -6.25 10.17 -9.43
N GLY A 101 -5.14 9.79 -10.09
CA GLY A 101 -4.88 10.15 -11.48
C GLY A 101 -5.87 9.51 -12.46
N CYS A 102 -6.50 8.38 -12.10
CA CYS A 102 -7.64 7.82 -12.82
C CYS A 102 -8.95 8.59 -12.60
N LEU A 103 -9.02 9.43 -11.57
CA LEU A 103 -10.17 10.29 -11.26
C LEU A 103 -9.99 11.72 -11.81
N SER A 104 -8.81 12.07 -12.31
CA SER A 104 -8.59 13.30 -13.06
C SER A 104 -9.40 13.26 -14.34
N THR A 105 -10.45 14.09 -14.40
CA THR A 105 -11.31 14.31 -15.56
C THR A 105 -10.51 14.42 -16.86
N PRO A 106 -11.01 13.86 -17.99
CA PRO A 106 -10.36 14.01 -19.28
C PRO A 106 -10.15 15.48 -19.59
N VAL A 107 -8.92 15.83 -20.00
CA VAL A 107 -8.61 17.15 -20.56
C VAL A 107 -9.61 17.39 -21.70
N PRO A 108 -10.36 18.50 -21.72
CA PRO A 108 -11.28 18.78 -22.81
C PRO A 108 -10.51 18.72 -24.13
N ARG A 109 -11.07 18.00 -25.12
CA ARG A 109 -10.52 18.02 -26.48
C ARG A 109 -10.40 19.49 -26.93
N PRO A 110 -9.28 19.90 -27.54
CA PRO A 110 -9.18 21.23 -28.12
C PRO A 110 -10.37 21.41 -29.08
N GLN A 111 -11.09 22.53 -28.92
CA GLN A 111 -12.13 22.92 -29.88
C GLN A 111 -11.41 23.40 -31.14
N ASP A 112 -11.68 22.67 -32.23
CA ASP A 112 -11.30 22.86 -33.64
C ASP A 112 -10.20 23.88 -34.00
#